data_AF-A0AAW0DV71-F1
#
_entry.id   AF-A0AAW0DV71-F1
#
_cell.length_a   1.000
_cell.length_b   1.000
_cell.length_c   1.000
_cell.angle_alpha   90.00
_cell.angle_beta   90.00
_cell.angle_gamma   90.00
#
_symmetry.space_group_name_H-M   'P 1'
#
loop_
_entity.id
_entity.type
_entity.pdbx_description
1 polymer ?
#
loop_
_entity_poly.entity_id
_entity_poly.type
_entity_poly.pdbx_seq_one_letter_code
_entity_poly.pdbx_strand_id
1 'polypeptide(L)'
;MAASVVFNHNDGVYAIDSDPTKVEETEKNILTWMGTLLEKYLTMNTEEFLAYMRTQPRLVIEDEKVTDEETREAYRYSKSNKFVMRSQLDCHDSRLPGTGVFDIKTRACMPIRMDILNFEESSGYLITKQQGLLQSFEREYYDLIRSAFLKYSFQARIGNMDGVFVAYHNTARMFGFQYVPLEEMDQRLFSEVPGVGDRVFQKCVELLEVVVDEIIACFPGQSVKCTFETRQAGKDMDVWVEPAEWDRLDKPKPIKQLCVNARSFLGNTPVKGDVAVRGAHETWTLHWTVTHMHASEETVRQNLKRAKERQFRAYTLPTGIDHSQIEDWWNGLNFSGKPLPESVVQSSQESIKNETESPAASDSLETKPNDSVPMEKDAQFFSDNFTEPDKGILALRRIARRGREISQQLAEEEKGKPKIVLGVGEVYVDESIWDRVDDKADNVVGSQSS
;
A
#
# COMPACT_ATOMS: atom_id res chain seq x y z
N MET A 1 -1.59 14.57 3.40
CA MET A 1 -0.36 14.01 4.00
C MET A 1 0.77 14.28 3.04
N ALA A 2 1.96 14.57 3.55
CA ALA A 2 3.13 14.73 2.70
C ALA A 2 3.47 13.40 1.99
N ALA A 3 4.11 13.46 0.84
CA ALA A 3 4.59 12.30 0.09
C ALA A 3 6.01 12.54 -0.41
N SER A 4 6.88 11.55 -0.23
CA SER A 4 8.28 11.64 -0.63
C SER A 4 8.64 10.68 -1.75
N VAL A 5 9.52 11.14 -2.64
CA VAL A 5 10.14 10.41 -3.76
C VAL A 5 11.60 10.83 -3.92
N VAL A 6 12.39 10.02 -4.62
CA VAL A 6 13.79 10.32 -4.96
C VAL A 6 13.92 10.43 -6.46
N PHE A 7 14.55 11.50 -6.93
CA PHE A 7 14.94 11.72 -8.31
C PHE A 7 16.40 11.32 -8.46
N ASN A 8 16.64 10.16 -9.06
CA ASN A 8 17.98 9.62 -9.31
C ASN A 8 18.52 10.14 -10.64
N HIS A 9 19.56 10.97 -10.58
CA HIS A 9 20.18 11.57 -11.74
C HIS A 9 21.20 10.63 -12.39
N ASN A 10 21.12 10.49 -13.71
CA ASN A 10 22.14 9.84 -14.53
C ASN A 10 22.17 10.51 -15.91
N ASP A 11 23.28 11.16 -16.26
CA ASP A 11 23.54 11.77 -17.57
C ASP A 11 22.37 12.63 -18.12
N GLY A 12 21.83 13.53 -17.29
CA GLY A 12 20.75 14.43 -17.66
C GLY A 12 19.35 13.80 -17.67
N VAL A 13 19.25 12.50 -17.35
CA VAL A 13 17.99 11.79 -17.14
C VAL A 13 17.75 11.61 -15.65
N TYR A 14 16.49 11.75 -15.23
CA TYR A 14 16.08 11.56 -13.84
C TYR A 14 15.06 10.42 -13.74
N ALA A 15 15.40 9.36 -13.02
CA ALA A 15 14.45 8.30 -12.64
C ALA A 15 13.78 8.68 -11.31
N ILE A 16 12.46 8.45 -11.19
CA ILE A 16 11.70 8.80 -9.99
C ILE A 16 11.31 7.52 -9.25
N ASP A 17 11.89 7.34 -8.07
CA ASP A 17 11.69 6.18 -7.21
C ASP A 17 10.97 6.52 -5.90
N SER A 18 10.34 5.52 -5.29
CA SER A 18 9.75 5.67 -3.97
C SER A 18 10.81 5.92 -2.89
N ASP A 19 10.49 6.75 -1.91
CA ASP A 19 11.38 6.98 -0.75
C ASP A 19 11.62 5.68 0.05
N PRO A 20 12.87 5.20 0.19
CA PRO A 20 13.18 3.94 0.84
C PRO A 20 12.81 3.92 2.33
N THR A 21 12.64 5.07 2.98
CA THR A 21 12.17 5.11 4.38
C THR A 21 10.75 4.56 4.55
N LYS A 22 10.00 4.35 3.47
CA LYS A 22 8.66 3.72 3.51
C LYS A 22 8.70 2.20 3.64
N VAL A 23 9.84 1.55 3.43
CA VAL A 23 9.94 0.08 3.39
C VAL A 23 9.59 -0.54 4.75
N GLU A 24 10.07 0.02 5.86
CA GLU A 24 9.77 -0.47 7.22
C GLU A 24 8.26 -0.43 7.56
N GLU A 25 7.53 0.58 7.07
CA GLU A 25 6.08 0.67 7.24
C GLU A 25 5.32 -0.40 6.44
N THR A 26 5.87 -0.87 5.33
CA THR A 26 5.21 -1.86 4.47
C THR A 26 5.26 -3.28 5.05
N GLU A 27 6.30 -3.64 5.79
CA GLU A 27 6.46 -4.97 6.41
C GLU A 27 5.48 -5.23 7.55
N LYS A 28 5.02 -4.16 8.21
CA LYS A 28 4.06 -4.19 9.33
C LYS A 28 2.61 -4.05 8.85
N ASN A 29 2.39 -3.90 7.55
CA ASN A 29 1.07 -3.72 6.97
C ASN A 29 0.62 -4.99 6.23
N ILE A 30 -0.31 -5.74 6.84
CA ILE A 30 -0.88 -6.96 6.26
C ILE A 30 -1.49 -6.73 4.87
N LEU A 31 -2.07 -5.55 4.61
CA LEU A 31 -2.78 -5.27 3.36
C LEU A 31 -1.85 -5.21 2.14
N THR A 32 -0.58 -4.83 2.33
CA THR A 32 0.42 -4.85 1.26
C THR A 32 0.59 -6.27 0.72
N TRP A 33 0.79 -7.23 1.62
CA TRP A 33 0.98 -8.64 1.29
C TRP A 33 -0.30 -9.31 0.79
N MET A 34 -1.43 -9.00 1.41
CA MET A 34 -2.73 -9.51 0.96
C MET A 34 -3.06 -9.08 -0.47
N GLY A 35 -2.64 -7.89 -0.90
CA GLY A 35 -2.79 -7.44 -2.28
C GLY A 35 -2.15 -8.41 -3.27
N THR A 36 -0.84 -8.65 -3.13
CA THR A 36 -0.08 -9.56 -4.00
C THR A 36 -0.58 -11.00 -3.92
N LEU A 37 -0.93 -11.49 -2.73
CA LEU A 37 -1.45 -12.85 -2.57
C LEU A 37 -2.79 -13.02 -3.30
N LEU A 38 -3.72 -12.06 -3.12
CA LEU A 38 -5.04 -12.14 -3.74
C LEU A 38 -5.00 -11.91 -5.25
N GLU A 39 -4.04 -11.13 -5.76
CA GLU A 39 -3.79 -11.04 -7.19
C GLU A 39 -3.42 -12.41 -7.78
N LYS A 40 -2.46 -13.11 -7.16
CA LYS A 40 -2.12 -14.49 -7.55
C LYS A 40 -3.32 -15.43 -7.43
N TYR A 41 -4.08 -15.34 -6.33
CA TYR A 41 -5.28 -16.15 -6.13
C TYR A 41 -6.32 -15.98 -7.26
N LEU A 42 -6.47 -14.76 -7.77
CA LEU A 42 -7.46 -14.45 -8.81
C LEU A 42 -6.98 -14.75 -10.24
N THR A 43 -5.69 -15.05 -10.43
CA THR A 43 -5.07 -15.17 -11.75
C THR A 43 -4.44 -16.53 -12.02
N MET A 44 -4.07 -17.28 -10.97
CA MET A 44 -3.44 -18.59 -11.07
C MET A 44 -4.46 -19.72 -10.97
N ASN A 45 -4.09 -20.89 -11.48
CA ASN A 45 -4.86 -22.11 -11.18
C ASN A 45 -4.66 -22.53 -9.71
N THR A 46 -5.50 -23.45 -9.25
CA THR A 46 -5.55 -23.83 -7.82
C THR A 46 -4.24 -24.48 -7.40
N GLU A 47 -3.68 -25.36 -8.22
CA GLU A 47 -2.47 -26.13 -7.95
C GLU A 47 -1.25 -25.21 -7.82
N GLU A 48 -1.08 -24.24 -8.73
CA GLU A 48 -0.02 -23.22 -8.67
C GLU A 48 -0.15 -22.31 -7.45
N PHE A 49 -1.38 -21.89 -7.15
CA PHE A 49 -1.61 -21.01 -6.01
C PHE A 49 -1.26 -21.67 -4.67
N LEU A 50 -1.58 -22.96 -4.50
CA LEU A 50 -1.32 -23.70 -3.26
C LEU A 50 0.17 -23.70 -2.88
N ALA A 51 1.09 -23.60 -3.84
CA ALA A 51 2.53 -23.51 -3.57
C ALA A 51 2.95 -22.20 -2.86
N TYR A 52 2.11 -21.16 -2.88
CA TYR A 52 2.37 -19.89 -2.19
C TYR A 52 1.85 -19.86 -0.74
N MET A 53 1.18 -20.92 -0.28
CA MET A 53 0.64 -20.99 1.09
C MET A 53 1.78 -21.19 2.10
N ARG A 54 1.73 -20.46 3.22
CA ARG A 54 2.74 -20.54 4.29
C ARG A 54 2.91 -21.92 4.91
N THR A 55 1.84 -22.72 4.87
CA THR A 55 1.75 -24.09 5.39
C THR A 55 2.43 -25.11 4.48
N GLN A 56 2.71 -24.76 3.22
CA GLN A 56 3.50 -25.62 2.36
C GLN A 56 4.98 -25.39 2.66
N PRO A 57 5.77 -26.46 2.86
CA PRO A 57 7.21 -26.31 2.92
C PRO A 57 7.63 -25.63 1.62
N ARG A 58 8.33 -24.51 1.74
CA ARG A 58 8.92 -23.81 0.59
C ARG A 58 9.63 -24.89 -0.20
N LEU A 59 9.14 -25.23 -1.38
CA LEU A 59 9.86 -26.15 -2.24
C LEU A 59 11.20 -25.46 -2.44
N VAL A 60 12.24 -26.03 -1.82
CA VAL A 60 13.59 -25.77 -2.25
C VAL A 60 13.59 -26.38 -3.62
N ILE A 61 13.28 -25.56 -4.63
CA ILE A 61 13.52 -25.91 -6.00
C ILE A 61 15.05 -25.95 -6.06
N GLU A 62 15.62 -27.13 -5.82
CA GLU A 62 17.05 -27.40 -5.92
C GLU A 62 17.46 -27.14 -7.36
N ASP A 63 17.80 -25.91 -7.74
CA ASP A 63 18.49 -25.51 -8.98
C ASP A 63 18.09 -26.26 -10.28
N GLU A 64 16.87 -26.81 -10.35
CA GLU A 64 16.33 -27.47 -11.52
C GLU A 64 15.51 -26.43 -12.25
N LYS A 65 16.22 -25.62 -13.02
CA LYS A 65 15.69 -24.93 -14.20
C LYS A 65 14.20 -24.57 -14.06
N VAL A 66 13.89 -23.72 -13.08
CA VAL A 66 13.07 -22.56 -13.45
C VAL A 66 13.89 -21.95 -14.56
N THR A 67 13.57 -22.28 -15.80
CA THR A 67 14.11 -21.52 -16.92
C THR A 67 13.88 -20.07 -16.52
N ASP A 68 14.94 -19.27 -16.50
CA ASP A 68 14.92 -17.80 -16.40
C ASP A 68 14.05 -17.12 -17.48
N GLU A 69 13.06 -17.82 -18.03
CA GLU A 69 11.77 -17.21 -18.31
C GLU A 69 11.07 -16.95 -16.97
N GLU A 70 11.64 -16.07 -16.13
CA GLU A 70 10.81 -15.18 -15.32
C GLU A 70 9.67 -14.76 -16.26
N THR A 71 8.43 -15.17 -15.98
CA THR A 71 7.28 -14.78 -16.80
C THR A 71 7.38 -13.27 -16.99
N ARG A 72 7.77 -12.84 -18.20
CA ARG A 72 8.14 -11.45 -18.44
C ARG A 72 6.95 -10.61 -18.02
N GLU A 73 7.14 -9.81 -16.98
CA GLU A 73 6.09 -8.91 -16.54
C GLU A 73 5.64 -8.07 -17.74
N ALA A 74 4.33 -8.02 -17.95
CA ALA A 74 3.77 -7.26 -19.05
C ALA A 74 3.80 -5.78 -18.68
N TYR A 75 4.42 -4.97 -19.52
CA TYR A 75 4.49 -3.52 -19.32
C TYR A 75 3.92 -2.77 -20.51
N ARG A 76 3.30 -1.62 -20.22
CA ARG A 76 3.06 -0.56 -21.20
C ARG A 76 3.82 0.69 -20.83
N TYR A 77 4.27 1.39 -21.87
CA TYR A 77 4.97 2.65 -21.75
C TYR A 77 4.10 3.76 -22.34
N SER A 78 3.93 4.83 -21.59
CA SER A 78 3.30 6.06 -22.05
C SER A 78 4.30 7.21 -21.98
N LYS A 79 4.10 8.21 -22.83
CA LYS A 79 5.01 9.35 -22.97
C LYS A 79 4.24 10.66 -22.95
N SER A 80 4.78 11.64 -22.24
CA SER A 80 4.41 13.06 -22.33
C SER A 80 5.54 13.86 -22.98
N ASN A 81 5.56 15.19 -22.85
CA ASN A 81 6.64 15.99 -23.44
C ASN A 81 8.00 15.68 -22.80
N LYS A 82 8.02 15.51 -21.47
CA LYS A 82 9.25 15.32 -20.67
C LYS A 82 9.31 14.00 -19.90
N PHE A 83 8.19 13.28 -19.76
CA PHE A 83 8.18 11.99 -19.07
C PHE A 83 8.07 10.81 -20.04
N VAL A 84 8.72 9.72 -19.64
CA VAL A 84 8.35 8.35 -20.01
C VAL A 84 7.86 7.68 -18.73
N MET A 85 6.65 7.12 -18.78
CA MET A 85 6.01 6.43 -17.67
C MET A 85 5.83 4.96 -18.04
N ARG A 86 6.08 4.06 -17.07
CA ARG A 86 5.89 2.62 -17.22
C ARG A 86 4.75 2.17 -16.31
N SER A 87 3.82 1.38 -16.83
CA SER A 87 2.83 0.65 -16.04
C SER A 87 3.04 -0.85 -16.21
N GLN A 88 3.15 -1.56 -15.09
CA GLN A 88 2.94 -3.00 -15.03
C GLN A 88 1.47 -3.30 -15.28
N LEU A 89 1.18 -4.43 -15.91
CA LEU A 89 -0.16 -4.89 -16.25
C LEU A 89 -0.46 -6.20 -15.53
N ASP A 90 -1.61 -6.27 -14.88
CA ASP A 90 -2.00 -7.45 -14.11
C ASP A 90 -2.72 -8.49 -14.98
N CYS A 91 -3.67 -8.06 -15.82
CA CYS A 91 -4.55 -8.97 -16.54
C CYS A 91 -4.99 -8.49 -17.92
N HIS A 92 -5.40 -9.46 -18.74
CA HIS A 92 -6.04 -9.25 -20.04
C HIS A 92 -7.17 -10.26 -20.25
N ASP A 93 -8.32 -9.81 -20.73
CA ASP A 93 -9.44 -10.65 -21.15
C ASP A 93 -10.10 -10.12 -22.43
N SER A 94 -10.15 -10.97 -23.46
CA SER A 94 -10.71 -10.63 -24.78
C SER A 94 -12.21 -10.35 -24.80
N ARG A 95 -12.94 -10.66 -23.72
CA ARG A 95 -14.37 -10.36 -23.58
C ARG A 95 -14.62 -8.90 -23.20
N LEU A 96 -13.61 -8.21 -22.66
CA LEU A 96 -13.70 -6.80 -22.32
C LEU A 96 -13.55 -5.94 -23.59
N PRO A 97 -14.20 -4.76 -23.64
CA PRO A 97 -14.03 -3.82 -24.74
C PRO A 97 -12.62 -3.20 -24.74
N GLY A 98 -12.31 -2.45 -25.80
CA GLY A 98 -11.08 -1.66 -25.89
C GLY A 98 -9.84 -2.54 -26.03
N THR A 99 -8.90 -2.40 -25.12
CA THR A 99 -7.63 -3.16 -25.18
C THR A 99 -7.72 -4.55 -24.53
N GLY A 100 -8.79 -4.83 -23.80
CA GLY A 100 -8.97 -6.02 -22.98
C GLY A 100 -8.11 -6.03 -21.71
N VAL A 101 -7.28 -5.01 -21.46
CA VAL A 101 -6.33 -4.97 -20.34
C VAL A 101 -6.94 -4.27 -19.14
N PHE A 102 -6.77 -4.85 -17.96
CA PHE A 102 -7.27 -4.28 -16.70
C PHE A 102 -6.35 -4.62 -15.54
N ASP A 103 -6.45 -3.79 -14.50
CA ASP A 103 -5.71 -3.96 -13.26
C ASP A 103 -6.53 -4.77 -12.24
N ILE A 104 -5.88 -5.56 -11.38
CA ILE A 104 -6.54 -6.21 -10.26
C ILE A 104 -6.27 -5.40 -9.00
N LYS A 105 -7.35 -5.07 -8.28
CA LYS A 105 -7.28 -4.38 -7.00
C LYS A 105 -8.06 -5.16 -5.94
N THR A 106 -7.56 -5.12 -4.72
CA THR A 106 -8.26 -5.69 -3.56
C THR A 106 -8.63 -4.58 -2.61
N ARG A 107 -9.81 -4.71 -2.01
CA ARG A 107 -10.36 -3.73 -1.08
C ARG A 107 -10.73 -4.41 0.23
N ALA A 108 -9.90 -4.16 1.23
CA ALA A 108 -10.22 -4.55 2.60
C ALA A 108 -11.43 -3.75 3.12
N CYS A 109 -12.32 -4.43 3.83
CA CYS A 109 -13.49 -3.83 4.48
C CYS A 109 -13.08 -2.74 5.48
N MET A 110 -13.99 -1.80 5.72
CA MET A 110 -13.75 -0.61 6.51
C MET A 110 -13.08 -0.88 7.88
N PRO A 111 -13.48 -1.86 8.70
CA PRO A 111 -12.83 -2.10 9.99
C PRO A 111 -11.34 -2.42 9.88
N ILE A 112 -10.93 -3.22 8.91
CA ILE A 112 -9.51 -3.54 8.66
C ILE A 112 -8.72 -2.28 8.31
N ARG A 113 -9.32 -1.38 7.51
CA ARG A 113 -8.65 -0.12 7.09
C ARG A 113 -8.53 0.89 8.23
N MET A 114 -9.48 0.88 9.17
CA MET A 114 -9.51 1.82 10.30
C MET A 114 -8.74 1.32 11.52
N ASP A 115 -8.54 0.00 11.65
CA ASP A 115 -7.95 -0.65 12.82
C ASP A 115 -7.00 -1.78 12.37
N ILE A 116 -5.98 -1.41 11.59
CA ILE A 116 -5.16 -2.35 10.82
C ILE A 116 -4.35 -3.34 11.67
N LEU A 117 -3.93 -2.93 12.86
CA LEU A 117 -3.19 -3.80 13.78
C LEU A 117 -4.08 -4.84 14.46
N ASN A 118 -5.40 -4.63 14.42
CA ASN A 118 -6.40 -5.53 14.97
C ASN A 118 -7.16 -6.25 13.83
N PHE A 119 -6.45 -6.56 12.75
CA PHE A 119 -7.02 -7.16 11.54
C PHE A 119 -7.71 -8.50 11.81
N GLU A 120 -7.19 -9.32 12.73
CA GLU A 120 -7.77 -10.61 13.08
C GLU A 120 -9.19 -10.44 13.60
N GLU A 121 -9.37 -9.61 14.63
CA GLU A 121 -10.70 -9.29 15.16
C GLU A 121 -11.60 -8.65 14.09
N SER A 122 -11.06 -7.66 13.39
CA SER A 122 -11.78 -6.92 12.34
C SER A 122 -12.19 -7.80 11.16
N SER A 123 -11.54 -8.95 10.95
CA SER A 123 -11.92 -9.94 9.93
C SER A 123 -13.28 -10.59 10.17
N GLY A 124 -13.88 -10.41 11.36
CA GLY A 124 -15.26 -10.81 11.61
C GLY A 124 -16.30 -9.93 10.93
N TYR A 125 -15.94 -8.74 10.42
CA TYR A 125 -16.89 -7.84 9.77
C TYR A 125 -17.45 -8.44 8.47
N LEU A 126 -18.77 -8.34 8.29
CA LEU A 126 -19.48 -8.86 7.12
C LEU A 126 -20.17 -7.74 6.33
N ILE A 127 -20.11 -7.85 5.00
CA ILE A 127 -20.99 -7.11 4.09
C ILE A 127 -22.28 -7.94 3.92
N THR A 128 -23.37 -7.47 4.51
CA THR A 128 -24.66 -8.18 4.52
C THR A 128 -25.77 -7.42 3.78
N LYS A 129 -25.48 -6.20 3.36
CA LYS A 129 -26.43 -5.29 2.71
C LYS A 129 -25.86 -4.73 1.42
N GLN A 130 -26.74 -4.37 0.49
CA GLN A 130 -26.32 -3.61 -0.69
C GLN A 130 -26.09 -2.13 -0.34
N GLN A 131 -26.98 -1.55 0.47
CA GLN A 131 -27.00 -0.12 0.82
C GLN A 131 -26.92 0.10 2.33
N GLY A 132 -26.43 1.27 2.74
CA GLY A 132 -26.34 1.69 4.15
C GLY A 132 -24.96 2.23 4.53
N LEU A 133 -24.83 2.70 5.78
CA LEU A 133 -23.59 3.32 6.27
C LEU A 133 -22.54 2.33 6.77
N LEU A 134 -22.95 1.10 7.09
CA LEU A 134 -22.15 0.03 7.68
C LEU A 134 -22.65 -1.32 7.15
N GLN A 135 -21.75 -2.30 7.08
CA GLN A 135 -22.01 -3.66 6.61
C GLN A 135 -22.66 -3.70 5.21
N SER A 136 -22.36 -2.71 4.38
CA SER A 136 -22.96 -2.52 3.08
C SER A 136 -21.92 -2.39 1.97
N PHE A 137 -22.26 -2.89 0.79
CA PHE A 137 -21.45 -2.69 -0.41
C PHE A 137 -21.33 -1.20 -0.77
N GLU A 138 -22.43 -0.44 -0.70
CA GLU A 138 -22.47 1.00 -0.94
C GLU A 138 -21.42 1.74 -0.09
N ARG A 139 -21.26 1.38 1.19
CA ARG A 139 -20.26 2.02 2.04
C ARG A 139 -18.84 1.75 1.55
N GLU A 140 -18.52 0.50 1.23
CA GLU A 140 -17.17 0.13 0.79
C GLU A 140 -16.84 0.75 -0.57
N TYR A 141 -17.83 0.81 -1.48
CA TYR A 141 -17.70 1.47 -2.78
C TYR A 141 -17.57 3.01 -2.63
N TYR A 142 -18.36 3.64 -1.76
CA TYR A 142 -18.23 5.07 -1.45
C TYR A 142 -16.84 5.42 -0.90
N ASP A 143 -16.33 4.63 0.04
CA ASP A 143 -14.98 4.82 0.56
C ASP A 143 -13.93 4.57 -0.53
N LEU A 144 -14.15 3.62 -1.45
CA LEU A 144 -13.26 3.32 -2.56
C LEU A 144 -13.12 4.52 -3.52
N ILE A 145 -14.25 5.13 -3.91
CA ILE A 145 -14.28 6.36 -4.72
C ILE A 145 -13.41 7.44 -4.09
N ARG A 146 -13.60 7.68 -2.79
CA ARG A 146 -12.95 8.80 -2.09
C ARG A 146 -11.46 8.59 -1.81
N SER A 147 -11.02 7.34 -1.72
CA SER A 147 -9.66 7.02 -1.24
C SER A 147 -8.73 6.49 -2.33
N ALA A 148 -9.26 5.89 -3.39
CA ALA A 148 -8.46 5.12 -4.33
C ALA A 148 -8.75 5.44 -5.81
N PHE A 149 -9.98 5.79 -6.19
CA PHE A 149 -10.33 5.95 -7.61
C PHE A 149 -9.44 6.94 -8.35
N LEU A 150 -9.05 8.06 -7.74
CA LEU A 150 -8.13 9.00 -8.39
C LEU A 150 -6.77 8.37 -8.74
N LYS A 151 -6.29 7.46 -7.90
CA LYS A 151 -5.04 6.72 -8.15
C LYS A 151 -5.24 5.68 -9.24
N TYR A 152 -6.34 4.93 -9.16
CA TYR A 152 -6.66 3.87 -10.11
C TYR A 152 -6.91 4.43 -11.51
N SER A 153 -7.62 5.56 -11.63
CA SER A 153 -7.87 6.19 -12.93
C SER A 153 -6.58 6.68 -13.57
N PHE A 154 -5.62 7.20 -12.80
CA PHE A 154 -4.32 7.61 -13.33
C PHE A 154 -3.47 6.40 -13.73
N GLN A 155 -3.45 5.34 -12.91
CA GLN A 155 -2.75 4.09 -13.23
C GLN A 155 -3.30 3.48 -14.53
N ALA A 156 -4.63 3.37 -14.64
CA ALA A 156 -5.30 2.86 -15.83
C ALA A 156 -4.95 3.68 -17.08
N ARG A 157 -4.91 5.02 -17.00
CA ARG A 157 -4.51 5.88 -18.13
C ARG A 157 -3.04 5.68 -18.52
N ILE A 158 -2.13 5.62 -17.54
CA ILE A 158 -0.70 5.40 -17.81
C ILE A 158 -0.48 4.05 -18.50
N GLY A 159 -1.22 3.02 -18.09
CA GLY A 159 -1.19 1.67 -18.64
C GLY A 159 -2.13 1.42 -19.83
N ASN A 160 -2.86 2.43 -20.30
CA ASN A 160 -3.90 2.29 -21.33
C ASN A 160 -4.90 1.14 -21.05
N MET A 161 -5.27 0.96 -19.77
CA MET A 161 -6.16 -0.09 -19.28
C MET A 161 -7.62 0.36 -19.39
N ASP A 162 -8.52 -0.59 -19.67
CA ASP A 162 -9.95 -0.33 -19.85
C ASP A 162 -10.70 -0.16 -18.51
N GLY A 163 -10.09 -0.60 -17.40
CA GLY A 163 -10.68 -0.48 -16.07
C GLY A 163 -9.90 -1.24 -15.01
N VAL A 164 -10.55 -1.43 -13.86
CA VAL A 164 -10.00 -2.20 -12.74
C VAL A 164 -11.00 -3.23 -12.23
N PHE A 165 -10.51 -4.43 -11.90
CA PHE A 165 -11.28 -5.47 -11.24
C PHE A 165 -11.03 -5.42 -9.74
N VAL A 166 -12.08 -5.15 -8.95
CA VAL A 166 -11.98 -4.93 -7.51
C VAL A 166 -12.57 -6.11 -6.74
N ALA A 167 -11.77 -6.78 -5.92
CA ALA A 167 -12.21 -7.83 -5.00
C ALA A 167 -12.37 -7.29 -3.56
N TYR A 168 -13.57 -7.42 -2.98
CA TYR A 168 -13.87 -6.96 -1.63
C TYR A 168 -13.66 -8.09 -0.62
N HIS A 169 -12.89 -7.84 0.44
CA HIS A 169 -12.53 -8.87 1.42
C HIS A 169 -12.41 -8.30 2.84
N ASN A 170 -12.49 -9.17 3.85
CA ASN A 170 -12.20 -8.83 5.25
C ASN A 170 -10.93 -9.55 5.77
N THR A 171 -10.04 -9.97 4.86
CA THR A 171 -8.86 -10.84 5.08
C THR A 171 -9.16 -12.31 5.39
N ALA A 172 -10.32 -12.64 5.98
CA ALA A 172 -10.74 -14.02 6.18
C ALA A 172 -11.54 -14.60 4.99
N ARG A 173 -12.27 -13.76 4.25
CA ARG A 173 -13.06 -14.15 3.08
C ARG A 173 -13.21 -13.02 2.07
N MET A 174 -13.52 -13.38 0.83
CA MET A 174 -14.02 -12.48 -0.19
C MET A 174 -15.55 -12.44 -0.18
N PHE A 175 -16.12 -11.26 -0.38
CA PHE A 175 -17.58 -11.03 -0.45
C PHE A 175 -18.10 -11.00 -1.87
N GLY A 176 -17.25 -10.61 -2.81
CA GLY A 176 -17.61 -10.44 -4.20
C GLY A 176 -16.60 -9.57 -4.92
N PHE A 177 -16.84 -9.41 -6.21
CA PHE A 177 -15.99 -8.68 -7.13
C PHE A 177 -16.82 -7.72 -7.98
N GLN A 178 -16.17 -6.66 -8.43
CA GLN A 178 -16.76 -5.67 -9.32
C GLN A 178 -15.72 -5.26 -10.35
N TYR A 179 -16.07 -5.33 -11.63
CA TYR A 179 -15.31 -4.62 -12.66
C TYR A 179 -15.79 -3.16 -12.70
N VAL A 180 -14.85 -2.22 -12.57
CA VAL A 180 -15.10 -0.77 -12.65
C VAL A 180 -14.39 -0.23 -13.90
N PRO A 181 -15.14 0.09 -14.96
CA PRO A 181 -14.58 0.70 -16.17
C PRO A 181 -13.92 2.06 -15.87
N LEU A 182 -12.95 2.45 -16.70
CA LEU A 182 -12.29 3.76 -16.58
C LEU A 182 -13.30 4.92 -16.68
N GLU A 183 -14.32 4.78 -17.53
CA GLU A 183 -15.39 5.76 -17.69
C GLU A 183 -16.23 5.90 -16.41
N GLU A 184 -16.48 4.80 -15.70
CA GLU A 184 -17.20 4.86 -14.43
C GLU A 184 -16.37 5.60 -13.37
N MET A 185 -15.06 5.34 -13.31
CA MET A 185 -14.17 6.08 -12.40
C MET A 185 -14.22 7.59 -12.68
N ASP A 186 -14.20 7.99 -13.95
CA ASP A 186 -14.35 9.40 -14.35
C ASP A 186 -15.69 10.00 -13.92
N GLN A 187 -16.79 9.26 -14.12
CA GLN A 187 -18.13 9.69 -13.71
C GLN A 187 -18.20 9.95 -12.21
N ARG A 188 -17.62 9.06 -11.39
CA ARG A 188 -17.66 9.19 -9.93
C ARG A 188 -16.72 10.28 -9.39
N LEU A 189 -15.58 10.51 -10.04
CA LEU A 189 -14.59 11.49 -9.61
C LEU A 189 -14.90 12.90 -10.07
N PHE A 190 -15.39 13.05 -11.30
CA PHE A 190 -15.39 14.32 -12.02
C PHE A 190 -16.78 14.71 -12.50
N SER A 191 -17.32 13.99 -13.49
CA SER A 191 -18.64 14.23 -14.08
C SER A 191 -18.98 13.17 -15.12
N GLU A 192 -20.25 13.11 -15.53
CA GLU A 192 -20.72 12.22 -16.61
C GLU A 192 -20.25 12.62 -18.02
N VAL A 193 -19.57 13.76 -18.17
CA VAL A 193 -19.12 14.23 -19.48
C VAL A 193 -17.94 13.38 -19.99
N PRO A 194 -18.03 12.78 -21.21
CA PRO A 194 -16.95 11.97 -21.76
C PRO A 194 -15.63 12.72 -21.92
N GLY A 195 -14.50 12.02 -21.70
CA GLY A 195 -13.15 12.56 -21.86
C GLY A 195 -12.71 13.53 -20.74
N VAL A 196 -13.51 13.72 -19.70
CA VAL A 196 -13.18 14.63 -18.60
C VAL A 196 -11.94 14.17 -17.82
N GLY A 197 -11.78 12.85 -17.60
CA GLY A 197 -10.61 12.32 -16.91
C GLY A 197 -9.32 12.51 -17.70
N ASP A 198 -9.37 12.43 -19.04
CA ASP A 198 -8.22 12.72 -19.90
C ASP A 198 -7.77 14.18 -19.77
N ARG A 199 -8.73 15.12 -19.78
CA ARG A 199 -8.44 16.55 -19.57
C ARG A 199 -7.77 16.77 -18.22
N VAL A 200 -8.28 16.15 -17.15
CA VAL A 200 -7.68 16.25 -15.81
C VAL A 200 -6.28 15.66 -15.79
N PHE A 201 -6.12 14.43 -16.31
CA PHE A 201 -4.84 13.73 -16.34
C PHE A 201 -3.78 14.53 -17.09
N GLN A 202 -4.10 15.02 -18.29
CA GLN A 202 -3.21 15.85 -19.09
C GLN A 202 -2.76 17.10 -18.32
N LYS A 203 -3.71 17.82 -17.70
CA LYS A 203 -3.42 19.04 -16.93
C LYS A 203 -2.53 18.76 -15.70
N CYS A 204 -2.72 17.62 -15.04
CA CYS A 204 -1.87 17.18 -13.94
C CYS A 204 -0.45 16.84 -14.40
N VAL A 205 -0.29 16.11 -15.52
CA VAL A 205 1.02 15.77 -16.08
C VAL A 205 1.75 17.03 -16.56
N GLU A 206 1.08 17.93 -17.27
CA GLU A 206 1.65 19.22 -17.71
C GLU A 206 2.18 20.05 -16.53
N LEU A 207 1.40 20.17 -15.44
CA LEU A 207 1.86 20.89 -14.25
C LEU A 207 3.00 20.15 -13.54
N LEU A 208 2.97 18.82 -13.50
CA LEU A 208 4.04 18.02 -12.91
C LEU A 208 5.36 18.22 -13.67
N GLU A 209 5.34 18.29 -15.00
CA GLU A 209 6.52 18.59 -15.81
C GLU A 209 7.17 19.92 -15.41
N VAL A 210 6.35 20.97 -15.27
CA VAL A 210 6.82 22.30 -14.82
C VAL A 210 7.42 22.23 -13.41
N VAL A 211 6.74 21.56 -12.48
CA VAL A 211 7.24 21.46 -11.10
C VAL A 211 8.54 20.66 -11.04
N VAL A 212 8.68 19.61 -11.86
CA VAL A 212 9.91 18.81 -11.91
C VAL A 212 11.08 19.58 -12.50
N ASP A 213 10.87 20.43 -13.52
CA ASP A 213 11.93 21.32 -14.02
C ASP A 213 12.51 22.21 -12.90
N GLU A 214 11.64 22.79 -12.09
CA GLU A 214 12.03 23.66 -10.96
C GLU A 214 12.71 22.85 -9.83
N ILE A 215 12.29 21.61 -9.61
CA ILE A 215 12.94 20.69 -8.67
C ILE A 215 14.38 20.40 -9.09
N ILE A 216 14.60 19.98 -10.34
CA ILE A 216 15.94 19.60 -10.80
C ILE A 216 16.87 20.83 -10.92
N ALA A 217 16.30 22.02 -11.14
CA ALA A 217 17.03 23.29 -11.15
C ALA A 217 17.53 23.70 -9.74
N CYS A 218 16.94 23.18 -8.65
CA CYS A 218 17.40 23.46 -7.30
C CYS A 218 18.83 22.97 -7.05
N PHE A 219 19.17 21.80 -7.60
CA PHE A 219 20.49 21.16 -7.48
C PHE A 219 20.87 20.49 -8.81
N PRO A 220 21.33 21.29 -9.81
CA PRO A 220 21.58 20.79 -11.15
C PRO A 220 22.60 19.63 -11.18
N GLY A 221 22.30 18.59 -11.95
CA GLY A 221 23.19 17.43 -12.16
C GLY A 221 23.35 16.51 -10.95
N GLN A 222 22.49 16.64 -9.93
CA GLN A 222 22.52 15.82 -8.72
C GLN A 222 21.21 15.07 -8.53
N SER A 223 21.28 13.88 -7.94
CA SER A 223 20.10 13.20 -7.42
C SER A 223 19.49 14.02 -6.26
N VAL A 224 18.17 14.10 -6.18
CA VAL A 224 17.47 14.88 -5.15
C VAL A 224 16.35 14.08 -4.49
N LYS A 225 16.18 14.24 -3.19
CA LYS A 225 15.00 13.78 -2.45
C LYS A 225 13.98 14.92 -2.39
N CYS A 226 12.73 14.61 -2.74
CA CYS A 226 11.65 15.58 -2.73
C CYS A 226 10.53 15.13 -1.82
N THR A 227 10.01 16.05 -1.01
CA THR A 227 8.81 15.86 -0.21
C THR A 227 7.74 16.86 -0.66
N PHE A 228 6.55 16.38 -0.97
CA PHE A 228 5.42 17.17 -1.48
C PHE A 228 4.31 17.22 -0.43
N GLU A 229 3.73 18.37 -0.16
CA GLU A 229 2.53 18.49 0.67
C GLU A 229 1.58 19.54 0.11
N THR A 230 0.31 19.17 -0.08
CA THR A 230 -0.78 20.13 -0.27
C THR A 230 -1.52 20.31 1.05
N ARG A 231 -1.54 21.53 1.58
CA ARG A 231 -2.20 21.84 2.86
C ARG A 231 -3.72 21.90 2.66
N GLN A 232 -4.53 21.28 3.53
CA GLN A 232 -6.00 21.28 3.37
C GLN A 232 -6.64 22.67 3.31
N ALA A 233 -6.06 23.66 3.99
CA ALA A 233 -6.55 25.05 3.98
C ALA A 233 -5.97 25.90 2.83
N GLY A 234 -4.89 25.44 2.18
CA GLY A 234 -4.20 26.17 1.11
C GLY A 234 -4.40 25.46 -0.23
N LYS A 235 -4.67 26.21 -1.30
CA LYS A 235 -4.62 25.65 -2.67
C LYS A 235 -3.18 25.53 -3.18
N ASP A 236 -2.21 25.59 -2.27
CA ASP A 236 -0.79 25.66 -2.56
C ASP A 236 -0.16 24.32 -2.19
N MET A 237 0.72 23.85 -3.06
CA MET A 237 1.56 22.69 -2.83
C MET A 237 2.97 23.16 -2.48
N ASP A 238 3.44 22.78 -1.30
CA ASP A 238 4.81 22.97 -0.88
C ASP A 238 5.64 21.76 -1.33
N VAL A 239 6.84 22.02 -1.87
CA VAL A 239 7.81 21.00 -2.27
C VAL A 239 9.14 21.30 -1.61
N TRP A 240 9.62 20.40 -0.76
CA TRP A 240 10.96 20.47 -0.17
C TRP A 240 11.92 19.62 -0.99
N VAL A 241 13.04 20.20 -1.40
CA VAL A 241 14.07 19.57 -2.23
C VAL A 241 15.37 19.58 -1.45
N GLU A 242 15.96 18.40 -1.29
CA GLU A 242 17.26 18.17 -0.66
C GLU A 242 18.10 17.30 -1.62
N PRO A 243 19.43 17.42 -1.71
CA PRO A 243 20.25 16.43 -2.40
C PRO A 243 19.93 15.01 -1.92
N ALA A 244 20.00 13.97 -2.73
CA ALA A 244 19.80 12.61 -2.24
C ALA A 244 20.97 12.22 -1.31
N GLU A 245 22.19 12.51 -1.77
CA GLU A 245 23.46 12.26 -1.09
C GLU A 245 24.06 13.57 -0.55
N TRP A 246 24.70 13.51 0.61
CA TRP A 246 25.43 14.64 1.18
C TRP A 246 26.54 14.15 2.10
N ASP A 247 27.78 14.33 1.68
CA ASP A 247 29.00 13.79 2.31
C ASP A 247 29.78 14.83 3.12
N ARG A 248 29.35 16.08 3.10
CA ARG A 248 30.05 17.19 3.78
C ARG A 248 29.69 17.25 5.26
N LEU A 249 30.58 16.72 6.10
CA LEU A 249 30.45 16.74 7.55
C LEU A 249 30.54 18.16 8.16
N ASP A 250 31.16 19.11 7.46
CA ASP A 250 31.36 20.48 7.92
C ASP A 250 30.14 21.39 7.71
N LYS A 251 29.13 20.93 6.94
CA LYS A 251 27.97 21.75 6.57
C LYS A 251 26.67 20.97 6.63
N PRO A 252 25.57 21.59 7.11
CA PRO A 252 24.26 20.96 7.04
C PRO A 252 23.85 20.75 5.57
N LYS A 253 23.15 19.65 5.32
CA LYS A 253 22.66 19.25 3.99
C LYS A 253 21.71 20.30 3.41
N PRO A 254 22.03 21.02 2.32
CA PRO A 254 21.23 22.15 1.86
C PRO A 254 19.80 21.74 1.51
N ILE A 255 18.87 22.68 1.65
CA ILE A 255 17.45 22.45 1.39
C ILE A 255 16.83 23.66 0.69
N LYS A 256 15.92 23.40 -0.24
CA LYS A 256 15.07 24.41 -0.90
C LYS A 256 13.60 24.08 -0.67
N GLN A 257 12.77 25.11 -0.62
CA GLN A 257 11.31 24.96 -0.62
C GLN A 257 10.73 25.72 -1.81
N LEU A 258 9.97 25.00 -2.63
CA LEU A 258 9.15 25.55 -3.70
C LEU A 258 7.71 25.65 -3.21
N CYS A 259 7.02 26.72 -3.61
CA CYS A 259 5.59 26.89 -3.42
C CYS A 259 4.92 26.97 -4.79
N VAL A 260 4.01 26.02 -5.03
CA VAL A 260 3.29 25.84 -6.29
C VAL A 260 1.83 26.24 -6.08
N ASN A 261 1.37 27.24 -6.82
CA ASN A 261 -0.04 27.60 -6.91
C ASN A 261 -0.55 27.33 -8.33
N ALA A 262 -1.77 26.83 -8.45
CA ALA A 262 -2.44 26.67 -9.73
C ALA A 262 -3.90 27.15 -9.67
N ARG A 263 -4.37 27.76 -10.76
CA ARG A 263 -5.74 28.24 -10.93
C ARG A 263 -6.28 27.83 -12.30
N SER A 264 -7.52 27.37 -12.30
CA SER A 264 -8.23 26.97 -13.52
C SER A 264 -8.93 28.16 -14.16
N PHE A 265 -8.89 28.23 -15.49
CA PHE A 265 -9.58 29.22 -16.29
C PHE A 265 -10.40 28.54 -17.39
N LEU A 266 -11.60 29.05 -17.64
CA LEU A 266 -12.35 28.76 -18.86
C LEU A 266 -12.32 30.03 -19.71
N GLY A 267 -11.63 29.96 -20.85
CA GLY A 267 -11.25 31.15 -21.61
C GLY A 267 -10.44 32.12 -20.73
N ASN A 268 -10.98 33.33 -20.52
CA ASN A 268 -10.34 34.37 -19.69
C ASN A 268 -10.91 34.46 -18.26
N THR A 269 -11.81 33.57 -17.87
CA THR A 269 -12.51 33.65 -16.59
C THR A 269 -11.92 32.65 -15.59
N PRO A 270 -11.44 33.10 -14.42
CA PRO A 270 -10.98 32.20 -13.37
C PRO A 270 -12.17 31.44 -12.78
N VAL A 271 -12.06 30.12 -12.68
CA VAL A 271 -13.10 29.24 -12.17
C VAL A 271 -12.55 28.27 -11.13
N LYS A 272 -13.44 27.63 -10.37
CA LYS A 272 -13.05 26.51 -9.51
C LYS A 272 -12.76 25.28 -10.36
N GLY A 273 -11.92 24.37 -9.85
CA GLY A 273 -11.53 23.15 -10.56
C GLY A 273 -12.73 22.30 -10.96
N ASP A 274 -13.71 22.12 -10.08
CA ASP A 274 -14.93 21.37 -10.36
C ASP A 274 -15.78 21.99 -11.49
N VAL A 275 -15.73 23.32 -11.65
CA VAL A 275 -16.38 24.03 -12.76
C VAL A 275 -15.60 23.85 -14.05
N ALA A 276 -14.26 23.97 -14.02
CA ALA A 276 -13.40 23.77 -15.19
C ALA A 276 -13.53 22.36 -15.78
N VAL A 277 -13.57 21.37 -14.89
CA VAL A 277 -13.78 19.96 -15.20
C VAL A 277 -15.10 19.76 -15.97
N ARG A 278 -16.21 20.35 -15.49
CA ARG A 278 -17.53 20.24 -16.15
C ARG A 278 -17.67 21.08 -17.43
N GLY A 279 -16.88 22.15 -17.59
CA GLY A 279 -16.85 23.00 -18.79
C GLY A 279 -16.16 22.33 -19.98
N ALA A 280 -16.63 21.16 -20.41
CA ALA A 280 -15.99 20.35 -21.44
C ALA A 280 -15.94 21.00 -22.83
N HIS A 281 -16.90 21.88 -23.13
CA HIS A 281 -17.01 22.56 -24.42
C HIS A 281 -16.18 23.85 -24.49
N GLU A 282 -15.54 24.25 -23.40
CA GLU A 282 -14.72 25.44 -23.30
C GLU A 282 -13.23 25.09 -23.18
N THR A 283 -12.38 25.97 -23.69
CA THR A 283 -10.93 25.83 -23.54
C THR A 283 -10.55 26.01 -22.08
N TRP A 284 -10.10 24.92 -21.45
CA TRP A 284 -9.60 24.91 -20.09
C TRP A 284 -8.08 25.11 -20.09
N THR A 285 -7.63 26.20 -19.48
CA THR A 285 -6.21 26.45 -19.19
C THR A 285 -5.94 26.41 -17.68
N LEU A 286 -4.72 25.99 -17.33
CA LEU A 286 -4.18 26.17 -15.99
C LEU A 286 -3.19 27.33 -16.04
N HIS A 287 -3.32 28.26 -15.11
CA HIS A 287 -2.29 29.25 -14.83
C HIS A 287 -1.63 28.85 -13.52
N TRP A 288 -0.31 28.87 -13.48
CA TRP A 288 0.46 28.43 -12.32
C TRP A 288 1.55 29.44 -11.98
N THR A 289 2.01 29.36 -10.73
CA THR A 289 3.23 30.01 -10.27
C THR A 289 4.02 29.00 -9.45
N VAL A 290 5.28 28.78 -9.82
CA VAL A 290 6.25 28.07 -8.99
C VAL A 290 7.22 29.10 -8.44
N THR A 291 7.34 29.17 -7.13
CA THR A 291 8.15 30.19 -6.46
C THR A 291 9.10 29.56 -5.47
N HIS A 292 10.33 30.08 -5.38
CA HIS A 292 11.26 29.69 -4.33
C HIS A 292 10.95 30.48 -3.06
N MET A 293 10.80 29.77 -1.94
CA MET A 293 10.66 30.41 -0.65
C MET A 293 12.00 31.06 -0.26
N HIS A 294 11.99 32.38 -0.13
CA HIS A 294 13.13 33.14 0.39
C HIS A 294 13.10 33.18 1.92
N ALA A 295 13.53 32.10 2.56
CA ALA A 295 13.69 31.99 4.01
C ALA A 295 15.01 31.31 4.37
N SER A 296 15.41 31.39 5.64
CA SER A 296 16.58 30.65 6.13
C SER A 296 16.37 29.15 5.99
N GLU A 297 17.44 28.39 5.74
CA GLU A 297 17.35 26.92 5.66
C GLU A 297 16.79 26.30 6.94
N GLU A 298 17.06 26.90 8.10
CA GLU A 298 16.47 26.49 9.38
C GLU A 298 14.94 26.56 9.34
N THR A 299 14.38 27.67 8.84
CA THR A 299 12.91 27.83 8.68
C THR A 299 12.35 26.78 7.72
N VAL A 300 13.05 26.53 6.61
CA VAL A 300 12.64 25.54 5.62
C VAL A 300 12.64 24.12 6.21
N ARG A 301 13.65 23.76 7.02
CA ARG A 301 13.68 22.48 7.73
C ARG A 301 12.56 22.37 8.75
N GLN A 302 12.25 23.43 9.49
CA GLN A 302 11.12 23.43 10.43
C GLN A 302 9.80 23.21 9.69
N ASN A 303 9.62 23.81 8.51
CA ASN A 303 8.44 23.56 7.67
C ASN A 303 8.34 22.11 7.23
N LEU A 304 9.43 21.52 6.74
CA LEU A 304 9.49 20.10 6.37
C LEU A 304 9.22 19.19 7.58
N LYS A 305 9.81 19.50 8.74
CA LYS A 305 9.56 18.75 9.98
C LYS A 305 8.08 18.74 10.33
N ARG A 306 7.44 19.92 10.31
CA ARG A 306 5.98 20.04 10.53
C ARG A 306 5.17 19.26 9.49
N ALA A 307 5.60 19.23 8.22
CA ALA A 307 4.94 18.45 7.17
C ALA A 307 5.04 16.94 7.42
N LYS A 308 6.20 16.46 7.88
CA LYS A 308 6.41 15.07 8.30
C LYS A 308 5.63 14.73 9.57
N GLU A 309 5.58 15.62 10.55
CA GLU A 309 4.75 15.47 11.75
C GLU A 309 3.25 15.32 11.40
N ARG A 310 2.77 15.93 10.31
CA ARG A 310 1.40 15.72 9.81
C ARG A 310 1.18 14.41 9.04
N GLN A 311 2.24 13.66 8.74
CA GLN A 311 2.12 12.27 8.28
C GLN A 311 1.84 11.31 9.43
N PHE A 312 1.98 11.78 10.69
CA PHE A 312 1.72 10.98 11.88
C PHE A 312 0.40 10.23 11.77
N ARG A 313 0.49 8.92 11.97
CA ARG A 313 -0.66 8.03 12.13
C ARG A 313 -0.63 7.52 13.56
N ALA A 314 -1.66 7.85 14.32
CA ALA A 314 -1.92 7.14 15.55
C ALA A 314 -2.35 5.71 15.19
N TYR A 315 -1.67 4.72 15.75
CA TYR A 315 -2.12 3.35 15.73
C TYR A 315 -3.04 3.11 16.92
N THR A 316 -4.10 2.34 16.71
CA THR A 316 -4.93 1.91 17.83
C THR A 316 -4.34 0.66 18.46
N LEU A 317 -4.26 0.62 19.79
CA LEU A 317 -3.82 -0.55 20.52
C LEU A 317 -4.68 -1.79 20.17
N PRO A 318 -4.06 -2.93 19.80
CA PRO A 318 -4.80 -4.18 19.57
C PRO A 318 -5.59 -4.61 20.80
N THR A 319 -6.65 -5.38 20.60
CA THR A 319 -7.45 -5.87 21.73
C THR A 319 -6.61 -6.75 22.65
N GLY A 320 -6.53 -6.38 23.92
CA GLY A 320 -5.78 -7.13 24.93
C GLY A 320 -4.28 -6.81 25.00
N ILE A 321 -3.80 -5.83 24.24
CA ILE A 321 -2.42 -5.35 24.27
C ILE A 321 -2.42 -3.93 24.84
N ASP A 322 -1.63 -3.70 25.88
CA ASP A 322 -1.43 -2.37 26.46
C ASP A 322 -0.08 -1.76 26.06
N HIS A 323 0.18 -0.53 26.53
CA HIS A 323 1.42 0.19 26.25
C HIS A 323 2.69 -0.51 26.77
N SER A 324 2.59 -1.41 27.75
CA SER A 324 3.75 -2.18 28.25
C SER A 324 4.10 -3.35 27.34
N GLN A 325 3.13 -3.85 26.57
CA GLN A 325 3.28 -5.03 25.71
C GLN A 325 3.42 -4.69 24.22
N ILE A 326 3.09 -3.45 23.83
CA ILE A 326 2.97 -3.08 22.41
C ILE A 326 4.30 -3.11 21.66
N GLU A 327 5.43 -2.85 22.33
CA GLU A 327 6.76 -2.90 21.71
C GLU A 327 7.11 -4.33 21.30
N ASP A 328 6.98 -5.28 22.22
CA ASP A 328 7.20 -6.70 21.96
C ASP A 328 6.23 -7.23 20.90
N TRP A 329 4.95 -6.87 21.01
CA TRP A 329 3.94 -7.24 20.02
C TRP A 329 4.26 -6.70 18.63
N TRP A 330 4.67 -5.42 18.53
CA TRP A 330 5.04 -4.79 17.27
C TRP A 330 6.26 -5.45 16.65
N ASN A 331 7.28 -5.75 17.45
CA ASN A 331 8.51 -6.37 16.99
C ASN A 331 8.28 -7.81 16.49
N GLY A 332 7.38 -8.55 17.14
CA GLY A 332 6.96 -9.89 16.69
C GLY A 332 6.12 -9.90 15.39
N LEU A 333 5.53 -8.77 15.00
CA LEU A 333 4.69 -8.69 13.80
C LEU A 333 5.53 -8.80 12.52
N ASN A 334 5.33 -9.86 11.74
CA ASN A 334 6.07 -10.08 10.50
C ASN A 334 5.20 -10.71 9.40
N PHE A 335 4.86 -9.93 8.38
CA PHE A 335 4.09 -10.43 7.24
C PHE A 335 4.96 -10.85 6.05
N SER A 336 6.26 -10.55 6.08
CA SER A 336 7.17 -10.75 4.94
C SER A 336 7.59 -12.20 4.69
N GLY A 337 7.39 -13.08 5.68
CA GLY A 337 7.84 -14.47 5.62
C GLY A 337 9.37 -14.64 5.66
N LYS A 338 10.15 -13.55 5.80
CA LYS A 338 11.58 -13.62 6.11
C LYS A 338 11.75 -13.87 7.62
N PRO A 339 12.75 -14.65 8.07
CA PRO A 339 13.02 -14.81 9.50
C PRO A 339 13.24 -13.45 10.17
N LEU A 340 12.74 -13.26 11.38
CA LEU A 340 13.09 -12.09 12.20
C LEU A 340 14.60 -12.14 12.51
N PRO A 341 15.29 -10.99 12.61
CA PRO A 341 16.69 -10.95 13.05
C PRO A 341 16.85 -11.63 14.41
N GLU A 342 17.97 -12.35 14.62
CA GLU A 342 18.23 -13.10 15.86
C GLU A 342 18.14 -12.23 17.13
N SER A 343 18.46 -10.93 17.04
CA SER A 343 18.35 -9.97 18.14
C SER A 343 16.91 -9.74 18.64
N VAL A 344 15.91 -9.86 17.78
CA VAL A 344 14.48 -9.70 18.13
C VAL A 344 13.90 -11.00 18.70
N VAL A 345 14.44 -12.13 18.25
CA VAL A 345 14.05 -13.47 18.76
C VAL A 345 14.57 -13.66 20.19
N GLN A 346 15.74 -13.09 20.53
CA GLN A 346 16.29 -13.15 21.89
C GLN A 346 15.53 -12.25 22.87
N SER A 347 15.17 -11.01 22.49
CA SER A 347 14.43 -10.10 23.40
C SER A 347 13.03 -10.62 23.76
N SER A 348 12.34 -11.25 22.80
CA SER A 348 11.03 -11.86 23.03
C SER A 348 11.07 -13.16 23.85
N GLN A 349 12.23 -13.82 23.95
CA GLN A 349 12.45 -14.98 24.80
C GLN A 349 12.92 -14.62 26.22
N GLU A 350 13.61 -13.50 26.40
CA GLU A 350 14.06 -13.02 27.71
C GLU A 350 12.90 -12.47 28.57
N SER A 351 11.89 -11.83 27.98
CA SER A 351 10.70 -11.33 28.69
C SER A 351 9.84 -12.44 29.35
N ILE A 352 10.07 -13.71 29.00
CA ILE A 352 9.34 -14.87 29.55
C ILE A 352 10.17 -15.65 30.58
N LYS A 353 11.46 -15.33 30.77
CA LYS A 353 12.35 -16.05 31.68
C LYS A 353 13.12 -15.10 32.61
N ASN A 354 12.41 -14.52 33.57
CA ASN A 354 13.04 -13.99 34.78
C ASN A 354 12.59 -14.81 35.99
N GLU A 355 13.19 -15.99 36.16
CA GLU A 355 13.59 -16.52 37.46
C GLU A 355 14.84 -17.41 37.26
N THR A 356 15.80 -17.24 38.18
CA THR A 356 17.08 -17.94 38.38
C THR A 356 18.34 -17.49 37.61
N GLU A 357 19.29 -16.99 38.40
CA GLU A 357 20.59 -16.40 38.09
C GLU A 357 21.74 -17.39 37.73
N SER A 358 22.76 -16.82 37.06
CA SER A 358 24.23 -16.97 37.26
C SER A 358 25.08 -17.94 36.39
N PRO A 359 26.38 -17.63 36.14
CA PRO A 359 26.95 -17.57 34.79
C PRO A 359 28.13 -18.54 34.53
N ALA A 360 28.47 -18.76 33.26
CA ALA A 360 29.79 -19.28 32.87
C ALA A 360 30.20 -18.85 31.45
N ALA A 361 31.50 -18.66 31.27
CA ALA A 361 32.17 -17.97 30.16
C ALA A 361 32.81 -18.92 29.11
N SER A 362 33.45 -18.28 28.12
CA SER A 362 34.36 -18.76 27.05
C SER A 362 33.73 -19.28 25.75
N ASP A 363 34.36 -19.25 24.57
CA ASP A 363 35.37 -18.41 23.89
C ASP A 363 35.43 -18.98 22.45
N SER A 364 35.88 -18.19 21.46
CA SER A 364 36.45 -18.59 20.14
C SER A 364 35.69 -18.30 18.82
N LEU A 365 36.20 -17.28 18.11
CA LEU A 365 36.77 -17.28 16.73
C LEU A 365 35.90 -17.42 15.45
N GLU A 366 35.64 -16.26 14.86
CA GLU A 366 35.85 -15.80 13.46
C GLU A 366 35.57 -16.71 12.24
N THR A 367 34.74 -16.20 11.33
CA THR A 367 35.08 -16.00 9.89
C THR A 367 34.20 -14.91 9.26
N LYS A 368 34.79 -13.92 8.57
CA LYS A 368 34.13 -12.86 7.79
C LYS A 368 33.81 -13.34 6.35
N PRO A 369 32.83 -12.76 5.64
CA PRO A 369 33.21 -11.69 4.70
C PRO A 369 32.20 -10.53 4.50
N ASN A 370 32.79 -9.38 4.16
CA ASN A 370 32.32 -8.22 3.40
C ASN A 370 31.40 -7.17 4.04
N ASP A 371 32.02 -6.01 4.26
CA ASP A 371 31.49 -4.76 4.77
C ASP A 371 30.51 -4.09 3.79
N SER A 372 29.22 -4.13 4.13
CA SER A 372 28.35 -2.97 3.95
C SER A 372 28.09 -2.41 5.35
N VAL A 373 28.63 -1.23 5.63
CA VAL A 373 28.47 -0.53 6.90
C VAL A 373 26.99 -0.55 7.32
N PRO A 374 26.61 -1.20 8.43
CA PRO A 374 25.26 -1.07 8.96
C PRO A 374 25.12 0.36 9.47
N MET A 375 24.22 1.13 8.87
CA MET A 375 23.72 2.32 9.54
C MET A 375 23.04 1.86 10.83
N GLU A 376 23.68 2.09 11.98
CA GLU A 376 23.03 2.00 13.29
C GLU A 376 21.78 2.88 13.26
N LYS A 377 20.61 2.26 13.39
CA LYS A 377 19.35 2.95 13.67
C LYS A 377 18.98 2.68 15.12
N ASP A 378 19.38 3.57 16.02
CA ASP A 378 18.68 3.82 17.26
C ASP A 378 17.34 4.51 16.94
N ALA A 379 16.37 3.73 16.47
CA ALA A 379 14.97 4.16 16.44
C ALA A 379 14.32 3.71 17.73
N GLN A 380 14.37 4.56 18.76
CA GLN A 380 13.60 4.38 19.99
C GLN A 380 12.15 4.07 19.62
N PHE A 381 11.59 2.98 20.17
CA PHE A 381 10.23 2.55 19.85
C PHE A 381 9.23 3.70 20.09
N PHE A 382 8.35 3.93 19.12
CA PHE A 382 7.46 5.09 19.09
C PHE A 382 6.17 4.86 19.90
N SER A 383 6.30 4.47 21.17
CA SER A 383 5.17 4.15 22.05
C SER A 383 4.08 5.24 22.09
N ASP A 384 4.47 6.51 21.96
CA ASP A 384 3.58 7.67 21.92
C ASP A 384 2.64 7.70 20.69
N ASN A 385 2.92 6.93 19.62
CA ASN A 385 2.03 6.87 18.46
C ASN A 385 0.88 5.88 18.65
N PHE A 386 0.84 5.14 19.77
CA PHE A 386 -0.25 4.21 20.06
C PHE A 386 -1.28 4.87 20.96
N THR A 387 -2.56 4.67 20.66
CA THR A 387 -3.66 5.23 21.43
C THR A 387 -4.72 4.18 21.73
N GLU A 388 -5.41 4.33 22.86
CA GLU A 388 -6.59 3.55 23.18
C GLU A 388 -7.69 3.69 22.10
N PRO A 389 -8.49 2.63 21.84
CA PRO A 389 -9.54 2.66 20.84
C PRO A 389 -10.64 3.65 21.24
N ASP A 390 -10.97 4.55 20.31
CA ASP A 390 -12.09 5.47 20.50
C ASP A 390 -13.45 4.76 20.37
N LYS A 391 -14.54 5.51 20.62
CA LYS A 391 -15.91 4.98 20.52
C LYS A 391 -16.25 4.42 19.13
N GLY A 392 -15.65 4.99 18.07
CA GLY A 392 -15.84 4.55 16.70
C GLY A 392 -15.18 3.19 16.47
N ILE A 393 -13.88 3.06 16.81
CA ILE A 393 -13.14 1.80 16.71
C ILE A 393 -13.80 0.71 17.56
N LEU A 394 -14.18 1.01 18.81
CA LEU A 394 -14.90 0.07 19.67
C LEU A 394 -16.24 -0.38 19.06
N ALA A 395 -16.95 0.50 18.35
CA ALA A 395 -18.17 0.12 17.64
C ALA A 395 -17.87 -0.84 16.46
N LEU A 396 -16.80 -0.58 15.69
CA LEU A 396 -16.37 -1.46 14.60
C LEU A 396 -15.95 -2.84 15.11
N ARG A 397 -15.17 -2.91 16.19
CA ARG A 397 -14.77 -4.16 16.86
C ARG A 397 -16.00 -4.98 17.29
N ARG A 398 -17.00 -4.34 17.91
CA ARG A 398 -18.26 -5.01 18.29
C ARG A 398 -19.02 -5.57 17.09
N ILE A 399 -19.10 -4.83 15.98
CA ILE A 399 -19.75 -5.31 14.75
C ILE A 399 -18.99 -6.51 14.19
N ALA A 400 -17.65 -6.46 14.19
CA ALA A 400 -16.82 -7.55 13.71
C ALA A 400 -16.98 -8.83 14.56
N ARG A 401 -16.98 -8.73 15.90
CA ARG A 401 -17.27 -9.88 16.80
C ARG A 401 -18.61 -10.54 16.47
N ARG A 402 -19.68 -9.75 16.34
CA ARG A 402 -21.00 -10.27 15.96
C ARG A 402 -20.99 -10.94 14.59
N GLY A 403 -20.28 -10.38 13.61
CA GLY A 403 -20.17 -10.98 12.28
C GLY A 403 -19.37 -12.28 12.29
N ARG A 404 -18.37 -12.42 13.18
CA ARG A 404 -17.65 -13.67 13.41
C ARG A 404 -18.58 -14.76 13.97
N GLU A 405 -19.38 -14.43 14.99
CA GLU A 405 -20.37 -15.36 15.56
C GLU A 405 -21.33 -15.87 14.49
N ILE A 406 -21.86 -14.97 13.65
CA ILE A 406 -22.73 -15.33 12.52
C ILE A 406 -22.01 -16.23 11.53
N SER A 407 -20.74 -15.93 11.20
CA SER A 407 -19.97 -16.74 10.25
C SER A 407 -19.71 -18.15 10.78
N GLN A 408 -19.43 -18.29 12.07
CA GLN A 408 -19.24 -19.60 12.72
C GLN A 408 -20.54 -20.40 12.73
N GLN A 409 -21.67 -19.77 13.04
CA GLN A 409 -22.99 -20.42 12.96
C GLN A 409 -23.29 -20.92 11.55
N LEU A 410 -23.09 -20.07 10.54
CA LEU A 410 -23.30 -20.46 9.13
C LEU A 410 -22.34 -21.58 8.70
N ALA A 411 -21.09 -21.57 9.14
CA ALA A 411 -20.13 -22.62 8.82
C ALA A 411 -20.55 -23.98 9.39
N GLU A 412 -21.06 -24.01 10.63
CA GLU A 412 -21.56 -25.24 11.24
C GLU A 412 -22.85 -25.72 10.55
N GLU A 413 -23.75 -24.80 10.19
CA GLU A 413 -24.99 -25.13 9.46
C GLU A 413 -24.72 -25.67 8.06
N GLU A 414 -23.68 -25.17 7.37
CA GLU A 414 -23.30 -25.59 6.01
C GLU A 414 -22.35 -26.80 5.99
N LYS A 415 -21.86 -27.22 7.15
CA LYS A 415 -20.91 -28.34 7.26
C LYS A 415 -21.49 -29.61 6.65
N GLY A 416 -20.76 -30.20 5.72
CA GLY A 416 -21.15 -31.42 5.01
C GLY A 416 -22.23 -31.23 3.94
N LYS A 417 -22.70 -29.99 3.67
CA LYS A 417 -23.56 -29.71 2.52
C LYS A 417 -22.73 -29.60 1.23
N PRO A 418 -23.28 -30.01 0.07
CA PRO A 418 -22.60 -29.86 -1.21
C PRO A 418 -22.41 -28.38 -1.56
N LYS A 419 -21.23 -28.01 -2.07
CA LYS A 419 -20.93 -26.66 -2.54
C LYS A 419 -21.39 -26.51 -3.99
N ILE A 420 -22.21 -25.50 -4.25
CA ILE A 420 -22.71 -25.21 -5.60
C ILE A 420 -21.81 -24.16 -6.23
N VAL A 421 -21.19 -24.49 -7.37
CA VAL A 421 -20.41 -23.54 -8.17
C VAL A 421 -21.28 -23.12 -9.36
N LEU A 422 -21.74 -21.88 -9.32
CA LEU A 422 -22.54 -21.30 -10.40
C LEU A 422 -21.77 -21.37 -11.74
N GLY A 423 -22.39 -21.97 -12.76
CA GLY A 423 -21.79 -22.16 -14.09
C GLY A 423 -21.12 -23.53 -14.31
N VAL A 424 -20.86 -24.29 -13.25
CA VAL A 424 -20.29 -25.65 -13.33
C VAL A 424 -21.24 -26.70 -12.72
N GLY A 425 -22.22 -26.28 -11.91
CA GLY A 425 -23.19 -27.14 -11.26
C GLY A 425 -22.81 -27.45 -9.80
N GLU A 426 -23.30 -28.56 -9.26
CA GLU A 426 -22.83 -29.08 -7.98
C GLU A 426 -21.39 -29.56 -8.16
N VAL A 427 -20.44 -28.98 -7.42
CA VAL A 427 -19.04 -29.40 -7.45
C VAL A 427 -18.74 -30.01 -6.10
N TYR A 428 -18.37 -31.29 -6.11
CA TYR A 428 -17.79 -31.91 -4.93
C TYR A 428 -16.36 -31.40 -4.79
N VAL A 429 -16.17 -30.39 -3.95
CA VAL A 429 -14.84 -30.00 -3.50
C VAL A 429 -14.48 -30.96 -2.37
N ASP A 430 -13.60 -31.92 -2.66
CA ASP A 430 -13.03 -32.79 -1.65
C ASP A 430 -12.29 -31.92 -0.62
N GLU A 431 -12.85 -31.80 0.58
CA GLU A 431 -12.29 -30.95 1.63
C GLU A 431 -10.92 -31.46 2.11
N SER A 432 -10.55 -32.72 1.79
CA SER A 432 -9.22 -33.26 2.07
C SER A 432 -8.09 -32.63 1.27
N ILE A 433 -8.42 -31.84 0.23
CA ILE A 433 -7.42 -30.99 -0.44
C ILE A 433 -6.81 -29.97 0.53
N TRP A 434 -7.58 -29.55 1.53
CA TRP A 434 -7.12 -28.67 2.61
C TRP A 434 -6.45 -29.46 3.74
N ASP A 435 -6.86 -30.70 3.99
CA ASP A 435 -6.22 -31.56 5.00
C ASP A 435 -4.75 -31.87 4.65
N ARG A 436 -4.42 -31.99 3.34
CA ARG A 436 -3.03 -32.09 2.85
C ARG A 436 -2.15 -30.87 3.16
N VAL A 437 -2.78 -29.75 3.53
CA VAL A 437 -2.12 -28.50 3.91
C VAL A 437 -1.83 -28.45 5.42
N ASP A 438 -2.66 -29.12 6.24
CA ASP A 438 -2.52 -29.15 7.71
C ASP A 438 -1.67 -30.33 8.24
N ASP A 439 -1.60 -31.46 7.52
CA ASP A 439 -0.86 -32.68 7.94
C ASP A 439 0.67 -32.51 8.11
N LYS A 440 1.24 -31.37 7.70
CA LYS A 440 2.67 -31.04 7.93
C LYS A 440 2.93 -30.08 9.09
N ALA A 441 1.90 -29.49 9.70
CA ALA A 441 2.05 -28.65 10.88
C ALA A 441 2.19 -29.46 12.18
N ASP A 442 1.59 -30.66 12.25
CA ASP A 442 1.55 -31.47 13.47
C ASP A 442 2.70 -32.47 13.63
N ASN A 443 3.61 -32.60 12.66
CA ASN A 443 4.74 -33.55 12.72
C ASN A 443 5.99 -33.02 13.48
N VAL A 444 5.88 -31.95 14.27
CA VAL A 444 6.99 -31.45 15.13
C VAL A 444 6.85 -31.86 16.61
N VAL A 445 5.80 -32.59 16.99
CA VAL A 445 5.67 -33.13 18.36
C VAL A 445 5.40 -34.63 18.32
N GLY A 446 6.46 -35.44 18.15
CA GLY A 446 6.29 -36.88 18.28
C GLY A 446 7.44 -37.78 17.81
N SER A 447 8.63 -37.65 18.37
CA SER A 447 9.56 -38.80 18.39
C SER A 447 10.60 -38.69 19.51
N GLN A 448 10.23 -39.09 20.71
CA GLN A 448 11.18 -39.70 21.66
C GLN A 448 10.52 -40.93 22.28
N SER A 449 10.84 -42.08 21.69
CA SER A 449 10.75 -43.37 22.37
C SER A 449 11.86 -44.28 21.84
N SER A 450 13.01 -44.26 22.52
CA SER A 450 13.88 -45.42 22.74
C SER A 450 14.67 -45.18 24.01
#